data_AF-A0A559SNX9-F1
#
_entry.id   AF-A0A559SNX9-F1
#
_cell.length_a   1.000
_cell.length_b   1.000
_cell.length_c   1.000
_cell.angle_alpha   90.00
_cell.angle_beta   90.00
_cell.angle_gamma   90.00
#
_symmetry.space_group_name_H-M   'P 1'
#
loop_
_entity.id
_entity.type
_entity.pdbx_description
1 polymer ?
#
loop_
_entity_poly.entity_id
_entity_poly.type
_entity_poly.pdbx_seq_one_letter_code
_entity_poly.pdbx_strand_id
1 'polypeptide(L)'
;MMLSITVQNSTGWIKLAQHGVAGGNPFLQGFENNPEAAALLAQHRVDLDALSLTPPLSVYERFRRAGMEDIYRSVYNSLCNETHNNIRALTNRHLRVEGENLELVIFDQPEAEGLASTLSSFIGILVRGSSIIHDYFGTDARAVINASVDEHQAFINHYEEPMQQEPALVEKNETGG
;
A
#
# COMPACT_ATOMS: atom_id res chain seq x y z
N MET A 1 -16.80 10.61 10.94
CA MET A 1 -15.64 10.02 10.21
C MET A 1 -14.81 11.11 9.51
N MET A 2 -15.45 12.05 8.79
CA MET A 2 -14.81 13.19 8.11
C MET A 2 -13.88 14.03 9.02
N LEU A 3 -14.32 14.33 10.26
CA LEU A 3 -13.58 15.17 11.21
C LEU A 3 -12.16 14.66 11.54
N SER A 4 -11.97 13.35 11.79
CA SER A 4 -10.66 12.82 12.18
C SER A 4 -9.65 12.79 11.03
N ILE A 5 -10.11 12.65 9.79
CA ILE A 5 -9.25 12.71 8.60
C ILE A 5 -8.78 14.15 8.38
N THR A 6 -9.69 15.13 8.54
CA THR A 6 -9.38 16.57 8.41
C THR A 6 -8.36 17.04 9.45
N VAL A 7 -8.47 16.59 10.70
CA VAL A 7 -7.50 16.93 11.77
C VAL A 7 -6.11 16.35 11.47
N GLN A 8 -6.05 15.08 11.07
CA GLN A 8 -4.78 14.38 10.82
C GLN A 8 -4.05 14.95 9.59
N ASN A 9 -4.80 15.28 8.53
CA ASN A 9 -4.28 15.97 7.35
C ASN A 9 -3.77 17.38 7.68
N SER A 10 -4.55 18.16 8.44
CA SER A 10 -4.18 19.53 8.83
C SER A 10 -2.92 19.57 9.70
N THR A 11 -2.74 18.61 10.61
CA THR A 11 -1.54 18.55 11.47
C THR A 11 -0.26 18.28 10.67
N GLY A 12 -0.31 17.35 9.71
CA GLY A 12 0.84 17.03 8.85
C GLY A 12 1.19 18.20 7.92
N TRP A 13 0.16 18.81 7.33
CA TRP A 13 0.32 19.96 6.46
C TRP A 13 0.86 21.19 7.20
N ILE A 14 0.39 21.49 8.43
CA ILE A 14 0.92 22.58 9.27
C ILE A 14 2.41 22.40 9.54
N LYS A 15 2.87 21.18 9.86
CA LYS A 15 4.30 20.91 10.08
C LYS A 15 5.10 21.19 8.81
N LEU A 16 4.65 20.68 7.67
CA LEU A 16 5.29 20.90 6.37
C LEU A 16 5.38 22.40 6.04
N ALA A 17 4.24 23.10 6.07
CA ALA A 17 4.15 24.51 5.73
C ALA A 17 4.91 25.40 6.72
N GLN A 18 4.93 25.06 8.02
CA GLN A 18 5.72 25.77 9.01
C GLN A 18 7.23 25.66 8.72
N HIS A 19 7.72 24.48 8.37
CA HIS A 19 9.12 24.31 7.96
C HIS A 19 9.43 24.98 6.62
N GLY A 20 8.47 25.00 5.69
CA GLY A 20 8.63 25.68 4.42
C GLY A 20 8.68 27.20 4.54
N VAL A 21 7.76 27.80 5.30
CA VAL A 21 7.69 29.25 5.53
C VAL A 21 8.88 29.74 6.38
N ALA A 22 9.35 28.94 7.33
CA ALA A 22 10.53 29.27 8.14
C ALA A 22 11.85 29.28 7.32
N GLY A 23 11.84 28.67 6.13
CA GLY A 23 13.01 28.58 5.26
C GLY A 23 14.04 27.55 5.72
N GLY A 24 15.13 27.43 4.95
CA GLY A 24 16.28 26.57 5.26
C GLY A 24 16.20 25.13 4.73
N ASN A 25 15.05 24.69 4.21
CA ASN A 25 14.95 23.42 3.48
C ASN A 25 14.91 23.68 1.96
N PRO A 26 15.91 23.22 1.18
CA PRO A 26 15.97 23.46 -0.26
C PRO A 26 14.80 22.84 -1.03
N PHE A 27 14.15 21.81 -0.49
CA PHE A 27 12.98 21.17 -1.09
C PHE A 27 11.67 21.91 -0.80
N LEU A 28 11.67 22.90 0.09
CA LEU A 28 10.49 23.67 0.49
C LEU A 28 10.56 25.14 0.10
N GLN A 29 11.49 25.52 -0.79
CA GLN A 29 11.69 26.92 -1.21
C GLN A 29 10.42 27.57 -1.79
N GLY A 30 9.51 26.79 -2.38
CA GLY A 30 8.22 27.30 -2.88
C GLY A 30 7.28 27.87 -1.80
N PHE A 31 7.54 27.59 -0.52
CA PHE A 31 6.83 28.16 0.63
C PHE A 31 7.52 29.42 1.18
N GLU A 32 8.81 29.60 0.88
CA GLU A 32 9.60 30.72 1.38
C GLU A 32 9.13 32.02 0.72
N ASN A 33 8.83 33.05 1.51
CA ASN A 33 8.25 34.31 1.05
C ASN A 33 6.92 34.18 0.28
N ASN A 34 6.21 33.04 0.39
CA ASN A 34 4.91 32.85 -0.24
C ASN A 34 3.80 33.34 0.73
N PRO A 35 3.14 34.48 0.43
CA PRO A 35 2.11 35.03 1.31
C PRO A 35 0.85 34.16 1.38
N GLU A 36 0.53 33.43 0.31
CA GLU A 36 -0.59 32.49 0.30
C GLU A 36 -0.31 31.29 1.20
N ALA A 37 0.92 30.77 1.18
CA ALA A 37 1.34 29.69 2.07
C ALA A 37 1.28 30.10 3.55
N ALA A 38 1.70 31.33 3.87
CA ALA A 38 1.62 31.87 5.22
C ALA A 38 0.17 32.07 5.68
N ALA A 39 -0.70 32.57 4.80
CA ALA A 39 -2.13 32.72 5.07
C ALA A 39 -2.82 31.36 5.29
N LEU A 40 -2.51 30.37 4.46
CA LEU A 40 -3.05 29.01 4.59
C LEU A 40 -2.55 28.35 5.90
N LEU A 41 -1.29 28.59 6.29
CA LEU A 41 -0.74 28.15 7.58
C LEU A 41 -1.51 28.73 8.76
N ALA A 42 -1.82 30.03 8.72
CA ALA A 42 -2.63 30.67 9.73
C ALA A 42 -4.05 30.08 9.78
N GLN A 43 -4.68 29.87 8.62
CA GLN A 43 -6.03 29.31 8.53
C GLN A 43 -6.10 27.89 9.08
N HIS A 44 -5.18 27.00 8.69
CA HIS A 44 -5.16 25.63 9.18
C HIS A 44 -4.95 25.53 10.70
N ARG A 45 -4.22 26.48 11.32
CA ARG A 45 -4.08 26.55 12.78
C ARG A 45 -5.41 26.91 13.45
N VAL A 46 -6.13 27.90 12.92
CA VAL A 46 -7.47 28.27 13.41
C VAL A 46 -8.44 27.10 13.28
N ASP A 47 -8.44 26.42 12.13
CA ASP A 47 -9.31 25.27 11.90
C ASP A 47 -8.98 24.11 12.85
N LEU A 48 -7.69 23.86 13.10
CA LEU A 48 -7.26 22.81 14.03
C LEU A 48 -7.65 23.15 15.48
N ASP A 49 -7.52 24.41 15.89
CA ASP A 49 -7.96 24.86 17.21
C ASP A 49 -9.48 24.73 17.36
N ALA A 50 -10.26 25.06 16.32
CA ALA A 50 -11.70 24.85 16.31
C ALA A 50 -12.09 23.36 16.40
N LEU A 51 -11.27 22.47 15.83
CA LEU A 51 -11.46 21.02 15.84
C LEU A 51 -10.92 20.33 17.11
N SER A 52 -10.10 21.03 17.90
CA SER A 52 -9.46 20.51 19.13
C SER A 52 -10.45 20.11 20.24
N LEU A 53 -11.73 20.46 20.07
CA LEU A 53 -12.83 20.09 20.97
C LEU A 53 -13.14 18.59 20.99
N THR A 54 -12.62 17.80 20.03
CA THR A 54 -12.79 16.35 20.01
C THR A 54 -11.45 15.65 19.83
N PRO A 55 -11.03 14.77 20.76
CA PRO A 55 -9.78 14.03 20.60
C PRO A 55 -9.81 13.20 19.30
N PRO A 56 -8.70 13.16 18.53
CA PRO A 56 -8.64 12.40 17.29
C PRO A 56 -8.84 10.91 17.59
N LEU A 57 -9.66 10.25 16.77
CA LEU A 57 -9.90 8.81 16.92
C LEU A 57 -8.67 8.04 16.45
N SER A 58 -8.22 7.06 17.25
CA SER A 58 -7.23 6.08 16.80
C SER A 58 -7.77 5.29 15.62
N VAL A 59 -6.88 4.66 14.83
CA VAL A 59 -7.32 3.82 13.72
C VAL A 59 -8.29 2.75 14.20
N TYR A 60 -7.94 2.04 15.28
CA TYR A 60 -8.82 1.06 15.89
C TYR A 60 -10.20 1.64 16.23
N GLU A 61 -10.23 2.82 16.86
CA GLU A 61 -11.48 3.47 17.25
C GLU A 61 -12.36 3.85 16.05
N ARG A 62 -11.75 4.19 14.90
CA ARG A 62 -12.47 4.41 13.64
C ARG A 62 -13.13 3.13 13.14
N PHE A 63 -12.41 2.02 13.12
CA PHE A 63 -12.95 0.71 12.71
C PHE A 63 -14.01 0.19 13.69
N ARG A 64 -13.79 0.39 14.99
CA ARG A 64 -14.73 0.05 16.07
C ARG A 64 -16.08 0.74 15.87
N ARG A 65 -16.07 2.06 15.67
CA ARG A 65 -17.31 2.84 15.42
C ARG A 65 -18.01 2.49 14.11
N ALA A 66 -17.29 1.91 13.16
CA ALA A 66 -17.86 1.43 11.90
C ALA A 66 -18.35 -0.03 11.97
N GLY A 67 -18.20 -0.72 13.11
CA GLY A 67 -18.52 -2.15 13.23
C GLY A 67 -17.58 -3.06 12.44
N MET A 68 -16.36 -2.61 12.15
CA MET A 68 -15.38 -3.29 11.29
C MET A 68 -14.16 -3.80 12.07
N GLU A 69 -14.35 -4.18 13.33
CA GLU A 69 -13.27 -4.61 14.22
C GLU A 69 -12.53 -5.84 13.69
N ASP A 70 -13.26 -6.77 13.09
CA ASP A 70 -12.69 -7.99 12.51
C ASP A 70 -11.74 -7.68 11.34
N ILE A 71 -12.08 -6.68 10.52
CA ILE A 71 -11.23 -6.21 9.41
C ILE A 71 -9.96 -5.54 9.95
N TYR A 72 -10.10 -4.73 11.01
CA TYR A 72 -8.94 -4.10 11.66
C TYR A 72 -7.96 -5.14 12.20
N ARG A 73 -8.47 -6.22 12.81
CA ARG A 73 -7.66 -7.29 13.43
C ARG A 73 -7.07 -8.28 12.42
N SER A 74 -7.61 -8.34 11.20
CA SER A 74 -7.18 -9.26 10.15
C SER A 74 -6.40 -8.53 9.04
N VAL A 75 -7.05 -8.29 7.90
CA VAL A 75 -6.43 -7.80 6.66
C VAL A 75 -5.74 -6.45 6.86
N TYR A 76 -6.34 -5.54 7.63
CA TYR A 76 -5.73 -4.24 7.89
C TYR A 76 -4.42 -4.37 8.66
N ASN A 77 -4.36 -5.21 9.71
CA ASN A 77 -3.15 -5.43 10.49
C ASN A 77 -2.04 -6.05 9.63
N SER A 78 -2.38 -7.02 8.78
CA SER A 78 -1.41 -7.64 7.86
C SER A 78 -0.87 -6.61 6.85
N LEU A 79 -1.74 -5.88 6.15
CA LEU A 79 -1.33 -4.89 5.16
C LEU A 79 -0.49 -3.76 5.77
N CYS A 80 -0.86 -3.29 6.97
CA CYS A 80 -0.15 -2.22 7.67
C CYS A 80 1.26 -2.68 8.10
N ASN A 81 1.41 -3.93 8.55
CA ASN A 81 2.71 -4.49 8.90
C ASN A 81 3.61 -4.77 7.68
N GLU A 82 3.03 -5.08 6.53
CA GLU A 82 3.77 -5.26 5.27
C GLU A 82 4.12 -3.92 4.60
N THR A 83 3.28 -2.89 4.75
CA THR A 83 3.44 -1.60 4.07
C THR A 83 4.35 -0.63 4.84
N HIS A 84 4.31 -0.65 6.17
CA HIS A 84 5.27 0.11 6.97
C HIS A 84 6.56 -0.69 7.09
N ASN A 85 7.71 -0.01 7.09
CA ASN A 85 9.03 -0.57 7.34
C ASN A 85 9.15 -1.08 8.80
N ASN A 86 8.31 -2.05 9.14
CA ASN A 86 8.34 -2.84 10.35
C ASN A 86 9.56 -3.76 10.26
N ILE A 87 10.23 -3.97 11.39
CA ILE A 87 11.39 -4.85 11.49
C ILE A 87 11.12 -6.25 10.90
N ARG A 88 9.91 -6.81 11.01
CA ARG A 88 9.51 -8.06 10.36
C ARG A 88 9.53 -7.97 8.83
N ALA A 89 8.97 -6.91 8.26
CA ALA A 89 8.99 -6.70 6.81
C ALA A 89 10.42 -6.47 6.29
N LEU A 90 11.24 -5.77 7.07
CA LEU A 90 12.66 -5.59 6.76
C LEU A 90 13.44 -6.90 6.86
N THR A 91 13.21 -7.70 7.91
CA THR A 91 13.81 -9.03 8.07
C THR A 91 13.39 -9.95 6.92
N ASN A 92 12.11 -10.03 6.59
CA ASN A 92 11.67 -10.90 5.50
C ASN A 92 12.20 -10.46 4.12
N ARG A 93 12.34 -9.15 3.87
CA ARG A 93 12.83 -8.63 2.58
C ARG A 93 14.34 -8.67 2.43
N HIS A 94 15.08 -8.57 3.53
CA HIS A 94 16.51 -8.32 3.49
C HIS A 94 17.34 -9.35 4.23
N LEU A 95 16.78 -10.23 5.06
CA LEU A 95 17.55 -11.25 5.75
C LEU A 95 17.25 -12.63 5.19
N ARG A 96 18.26 -13.21 4.52
CA ARG A 96 18.24 -14.61 4.06
C ARG A 96 19.02 -15.46 5.06
N VAL A 97 18.45 -16.62 5.41
CA VAL A 97 19.10 -17.61 6.28
C VAL A 97 19.39 -18.84 5.45
N GLU A 98 20.66 -19.12 5.21
CA GLU A 98 21.14 -20.32 4.51
C GLU A 98 21.98 -21.16 5.48
N GLY A 99 21.34 -22.15 6.12
CA GLY A 99 21.99 -22.96 7.15
C GLY A 99 22.37 -22.13 8.38
N GLU A 100 23.67 -22.05 8.69
CA GLU A 100 24.20 -21.21 9.78
C GLU A 100 24.56 -19.78 9.34
N ASN A 101 24.43 -19.45 8.05
CA ASN A 101 24.80 -18.15 7.51
C ASN A 101 23.60 -17.22 7.42
N LEU A 102 23.80 -15.96 7.80
CA LEU A 102 22.83 -14.88 7.73
C LEU A 102 23.33 -13.83 6.75
N GLU A 103 22.59 -13.64 5.66
CA GLU A 103 22.92 -12.69 4.60
C GLU A 103 21.95 -11.51 4.61
N LEU A 104 22.49 -10.28 4.53
CA LEU A 104 21.71 -9.06 4.37
C LEU A 104 21.67 -8.62 2.89
N VAL A 105 20.52 -8.79 2.25
CA VAL A 105 20.28 -8.48 0.83
C VAL A 105 19.53 -7.15 0.70
N ILE A 106 20.20 -6.09 0.25
CA ILE A 106 19.60 -4.75 0.13
C ILE A 106 18.94 -4.54 -1.25
N PHE A 107 19.53 -5.11 -2.31
CA PHE A 107 19.01 -5.06 -3.68
C PHE A 107 18.91 -6.46 -4.22
N ASP A 108 17.77 -7.08 -3.94
CA ASP A 108 17.46 -8.38 -4.48
C ASP A 108 16.99 -8.26 -5.93
N GLN A 109 17.42 -9.17 -6.80
CA GLN A 109 16.83 -9.26 -8.13
C GLN A 109 15.50 -9.98 -7.97
N PRO A 110 14.35 -9.35 -8.33
CA PRO A 110 13.07 -10.00 -8.17
C PRO A 110 13.06 -11.31 -8.96
N GLU A 111 12.76 -12.41 -8.27
CA GLU A 111 12.58 -13.70 -8.93
C GLU A 111 11.44 -13.58 -9.96
N ALA A 112 11.51 -14.41 -11.01
CA ALA A 112 10.56 -14.36 -12.12
C ALA A 112 9.10 -14.42 -11.63
N GLU A 113 8.83 -15.21 -10.60
CA GLU A 113 7.53 -15.32 -9.95
C GLU A 113 7.10 -14.03 -9.24
N GLY A 114 8.01 -13.42 -8.46
CA GLY A 114 7.73 -12.15 -7.78
C GLY A 114 7.48 -11.02 -8.77
N LEU A 115 8.22 -10.99 -9.87
CA LEU A 115 8.01 -10.05 -10.96
C LEU A 115 6.67 -10.30 -11.67
N ALA A 116 6.34 -11.56 -11.98
CA ALA A 116 5.07 -11.94 -12.62
C ALA A 116 3.87 -11.60 -11.74
N SER A 117 3.93 -11.89 -10.45
CA SER A 117 2.88 -11.54 -9.47
C SER A 117 2.69 -10.02 -9.36
N THR A 118 3.79 -9.27 -9.34
CA THR A 118 3.76 -7.80 -9.33
C THR A 118 3.11 -7.27 -10.61
N LEU A 119 3.56 -7.73 -11.79
CA LEU A 119 3.01 -7.33 -13.08
C LEU A 119 1.52 -7.69 -13.21
N SER A 120 1.14 -8.90 -12.81
CA SER A 120 -0.26 -9.35 -12.79
C SER A 120 -1.13 -8.41 -11.94
N SER A 121 -0.64 -8.05 -10.75
CA SER A 121 -1.36 -7.14 -9.85
C SER A 121 -1.57 -5.76 -10.47
N PHE A 122 -0.52 -5.19 -11.09
CA PHE A 122 -0.64 -3.90 -11.79
C PHE A 122 -1.59 -3.95 -12.98
N ILE A 123 -1.47 -4.98 -13.83
CA ILE A 123 -2.35 -5.17 -14.99
C ILE A 123 -3.80 -5.28 -14.52
N GLY A 124 -4.08 -6.12 -13.51
CA GLY A 124 -5.42 -6.31 -12.97
C GLY A 124 -6.04 -5.02 -12.44
N ILE A 125 -5.27 -4.20 -11.71
CA ILE A 125 -5.73 -2.90 -11.22
C ILE A 125 -6.07 -1.96 -12.39
N LEU A 126 -5.19 -1.87 -13.39
CA LEU A 126 -5.38 -0.98 -14.54
C LEU A 126 -6.57 -1.39 -15.40
N VAL A 127 -6.71 -2.69 -15.69
CA VAL A 127 -7.80 -3.24 -16.48
C VAL A 127 -9.13 -3.05 -15.74
N ARG A 128 -9.17 -3.33 -14.43
CA ARG A 128 -10.38 -3.14 -13.62
C ARG A 128 -10.77 -1.67 -13.51
N GLY A 129 -9.81 -0.78 -13.26
CA GLY A 129 -10.04 0.66 -13.22
C GLY A 129 -10.58 1.19 -14.55
N SER A 130 -9.98 0.76 -15.66
CA SER A 130 -10.43 1.08 -17.01
C SER A 130 -11.86 0.59 -17.26
N SER A 131 -12.17 -0.65 -16.90
CA SER A 131 -13.53 -1.20 -17.02
C SER A 131 -14.56 -0.35 -16.29
N ILE A 132 -14.29 0.08 -15.06
CA ILE A 132 -15.22 0.93 -14.28
C ILE A 132 -15.45 2.29 -14.96
N ILE A 133 -14.36 2.95 -15.42
CA ILE A 133 -14.44 4.26 -16.09
C ILE A 133 -15.27 4.15 -17.37
N HIS A 134 -14.92 3.19 -18.22
CA HIS A 134 -15.56 3.04 -19.54
C HIS A 134 -17.01 2.54 -19.43
N ASP A 135 -17.34 1.76 -18.39
CA ASP A 135 -18.72 1.41 -18.04
C ASP A 135 -19.53 2.65 -17.62
N TYR A 136 -18.95 3.50 -16.76
CA TYR A 136 -19.62 4.71 -16.28
C TYR A 136 -19.89 5.71 -17.41
N PHE A 137 -18.90 5.93 -18.28
CA PHE A 137 -19.03 6.88 -19.40
C PHE A 137 -19.68 6.29 -20.65
N GLY A 138 -19.98 4.99 -20.66
CA GLY A 138 -20.67 4.32 -21.78
C GLY A 138 -19.88 4.35 -23.09
N THR A 139 -18.55 4.30 -23.02
CA THR A 139 -17.70 4.38 -24.22
C THR A 139 -17.61 3.03 -24.95
N ASP A 140 -17.26 3.06 -26.23
CA ASP A 140 -17.10 1.85 -27.06
C ASP A 140 -15.83 1.04 -26.78
N ALA A 141 -14.98 1.47 -25.83
CA ALA A 141 -13.73 0.79 -25.49
C ALA A 141 -13.92 -0.54 -24.73
N ARG A 142 -15.16 -0.89 -24.34
CA ARG A 142 -15.46 -2.09 -23.54
C ARG A 142 -14.95 -3.39 -24.18
N ALA A 143 -15.03 -3.51 -25.50
CA ALA A 143 -14.54 -4.70 -26.21
C ALA A 143 -13.02 -4.87 -26.07
N VAL A 144 -12.26 -3.76 -26.16
CA VAL A 144 -10.80 -3.76 -26.00
C VAL A 144 -10.42 -4.10 -24.57
N ILE A 145 -11.14 -3.56 -23.58
CA ILE A 145 -10.88 -3.82 -22.16
C ILE A 145 -11.14 -5.30 -21.82
N ASN A 146 -12.23 -5.88 -22.34
CA ASN A 146 -12.51 -7.30 -22.13
C ASN A 146 -11.43 -8.19 -22.75
N ALA A 147 -10.93 -7.85 -23.94
CA ALA A 147 -9.79 -8.57 -24.52
C ALA A 147 -8.54 -8.49 -23.62
N SER A 148 -8.26 -7.33 -23.01
CA SER A 148 -7.17 -7.19 -22.04
C SER A 148 -7.39 -7.98 -20.74
N VAL A 149 -8.65 -8.20 -20.32
CA VAL A 149 -8.97 -9.11 -19.20
C VAL A 149 -8.60 -10.55 -19.58
N ASP A 150 -8.99 -11.00 -20.76
CA ASP A 150 -8.73 -12.36 -21.23
C ASP A 150 -7.22 -12.62 -21.38
N GLU A 151 -6.48 -11.66 -21.94
CA GLU A 151 -5.01 -11.71 -22.04
C GLU A 151 -4.34 -11.75 -20.66
N HIS A 152 -4.84 -10.97 -19.70
CA HIS A 152 -4.34 -10.99 -18.34
C HIS A 152 -4.61 -12.33 -17.64
N GLN A 153 -5.78 -12.94 -17.86
CA GLN A 153 -6.08 -14.26 -17.33
C GLN A 153 -5.19 -15.35 -17.96
N ALA A 154 -4.92 -15.27 -19.26
CA ALA A 154 -4.00 -16.18 -19.93
C ALA A 154 -2.56 -16.04 -19.39
N PHE A 155 -2.12 -14.80 -19.11
CA PHE A 155 -0.86 -14.54 -18.43
C PHE A 155 -0.81 -15.21 -17.06
N ILE A 156 -1.83 -15.05 -16.21
CA ILE A 156 -1.89 -15.70 -14.89
C ILE A 156 -1.76 -17.22 -15.02
N ASN A 157 -2.56 -17.83 -15.89
CA ASN A 157 -2.59 -19.28 -16.06
C ASN A 157 -1.22 -19.84 -16.50
N HIS A 158 -0.50 -19.12 -17.36
CA HIS A 158 0.85 -19.51 -17.81
C HIS A 158 1.85 -19.63 -16.65
N TYR A 159 1.73 -18.81 -15.61
CA TYR A 159 2.62 -18.83 -14.44
C TYR A 159 2.09 -19.74 -13.31
N GLU A 160 0.78 -20.02 -13.25
CA GLU A 160 0.19 -20.91 -12.23
C GLU A 160 0.28 -22.41 -12.57
N GLU A 161 0.20 -22.79 -13.86
CA GLU A 161 0.31 -24.19 -14.30
C GLU A 161 1.56 -24.95 -13.80
N PRO A 162 2.78 -24.38 -13.78
CA PRO A 162 3.96 -25.06 -13.24
C PRO A 162 3.94 -25.22 -11.71
N MET A 163 3.13 -24.44 -10.97
CA MET A 163 3.08 -24.48 -9.50
C MET A 163 2.18 -25.59 -8.95
N GLN A 164 1.32 -26.20 -9.78
CA GLN A 164 0.44 -27.31 -9.36
C GLN A 164 1.12 -28.68 -9.46
N GLN A 165 2.38 -28.76 -9.92
CA GLN A 165 3.17 -29.98 -9.92
C GLN A 165 4.02 -30.07 -8.64
N GLU A 166 3.38 -30.25 -7.47
CA GLU A 166 4.12 -30.74 -6.30
C GLU A 166 4.66 -32.15 -6.62
N PRO A 167 5.96 -32.44 -6.42
CA PRO A 167 6.43 -33.81 -6.44
C PRO A 167 5.74 -34.56 -5.30
N ALA A 168 5.01 -35.62 -5.64
CA ALA A 168 4.38 -36.51 -4.67
C ALA A 168 5.40 -36.86 -3.58
N LEU A 169 5.03 -36.64 -2.32
CA LEU A 169 5.82 -37.05 -1.16
C LEU A 169 6.13 -38.54 -1.31
N VAL A 170 7.40 -38.85 -1.58
CA VAL A 170 7.88 -40.23 -1.61
C VAL A 170 7.78 -40.75 -0.18
N GLU A 171 6.76 -41.56 0.09
CA GLU A 171 6.69 -42.36 1.31
C GLU A 171 7.97 -43.21 1.37
N LYS A 172 8.85 -42.88 2.31
CA LYS A 172 9.95 -43.77 2.69
C LYS A 172 9.32 -45.00 3.32
N ASN A 173 9.22 -46.09 2.55
CA ASN A 173 8.97 -47.42 3.08
C ASN A 173 10.13 -47.79 4.02
N GLU A 174 9.90 -47.64 5.32
CA GLU A 174 10.70 -48.27 6.36
C GLU A 174 10.39 -49.77 6.38
N THR A 175 11.07 -50.52 5.51
CA THR A 175 11.23 -51.98 5.69
C THR A 175 12.65 -52.40 5.30
N GLY A 176 13.40 -52.91 6.28
CA GLY A 176 14.43 -53.92 6.04
C GLY A 176 15.86 -53.50 6.36
N GLY A 177 16.34 -53.93 7.52
CA GLY A 177 17.75 -53.88 7.94
C GLY A 177 17.91 -54.28 9.39
#